data_AF-A0A1G2XUP7-F1
#
_entry.id   AF-A0A1G2XUP7-F1
#
_cell.length_a   1.000
_cell.length_b   1.000
_cell.length_c   1.000
_cell.angle_alpha   90.00
_cell.angle_beta   90.00
_cell.angle_gamma   90.00
#
_symmetry.space_group_name_H-M   'P 1'
#
loop_
_entity.id
_entity.type
_entity.pdbx_description
1 polymer ?
#
loop_
_entity_poly.entity_id
_entity_poly.type
_entity_poly.pdbx_seq_one_letter_code
_entity_poly.pdbx_strand_id
1 'polypeptide(L)'
;MTELEARQIMGINDNAGFDETKQVYEKTLQKLRNKIVPGNDMSVRHEAERKITQLITAWESLKRTYAGASHQQSMPQYASAPAYTSINQKQIEIAGIWIAGFFMLIILIVCMSAYSNYKQKRMAQFRVLSVPWCDVELDGRKIGQSGQIEAFKVMEGKHYLVLRSNEKLIDKYFKIKRRGRLLIKVNFDRRTVYVSNE
;
A
#
# COMPACT_ATOMS: atom_id res chain seq x y z
N MET A 1 -17.75 -4.93 -20.11
CA MET A 1 -16.61 -5.31 -20.96
C MET A 1 -16.79 -6.76 -21.36
N THR A 2 -16.62 -7.04 -22.64
CA THR A 2 -16.76 -8.37 -23.22
C THR A 2 -15.49 -9.20 -23.05
N GLU A 3 -15.57 -10.52 -23.20
CA GLU A 3 -14.41 -11.40 -23.10
C GLU A 3 -13.34 -11.05 -24.16
N LEU A 4 -13.76 -10.80 -25.39
CA LEU A 4 -12.87 -10.45 -26.51
C LEU A 4 -12.11 -9.13 -26.25
N GLU A 5 -12.79 -8.11 -25.72
CA GLU A 5 -12.17 -6.84 -25.31
C GLU A 5 -11.15 -7.05 -24.18
N ALA A 6 -11.47 -7.91 -23.21
CA ALA A 6 -10.57 -8.23 -22.10
C ALA A 6 -9.30 -8.94 -22.58
N ARG A 7 -9.43 -9.87 -23.54
CA ARG A 7 -8.29 -10.57 -24.16
C ARG A 7 -7.41 -9.62 -24.97
N GLN A 8 -8.01 -8.69 -25.73
CA GLN A 8 -7.27 -7.66 -26.45
C GLN A 8 -6.49 -6.72 -25.52
N ILE A 9 -7.10 -6.27 -24.42
CA ILE A 9 -6.44 -5.40 -23.42
C ILE A 9 -5.25 -6.12 -22.77
N MET A 10 -5.38 -7.44 -22.55
CA MET A 10 -4.32 -8.26 -21.97
C MET A 10 -3.27 -8.73 -22.99
N GLY A 11 -3.53 -8.58 -24.29
CA GLY A 11 -2.64 -9.04 -25.36
C GLY A 11 -2.46 -10.57 -25.38
N ILE A 12 -3.50 -11.32 -25.01
CA ILE A 12 -3.50 -12.78 -24.93
C ILE A 12 -4.25 -13.41 -26.10
N ASN A 13 -3.85 -14.62 -26.46
CA ASN A 13 -4.51 -15.41 -27.51
C ASN A 13 -5.93 -15.81 -27.04
N ASP A 14 -6.86 -15.94 -28.00
CA ASP A 14 -8.24 -16.36 -27.75
C ASP A 14 -8.33 -17.75 -27.11
N ASN A 15 -7.31 -18.59 -27.34
CA ASN A 15 -7.21 -19.95 -26.76
C ASN A 15 -6.37 -20.03 -25.48
N ALA A 16 -5.89 -18.91 -24.94
CA ALA A 16 -5.06 -18.92 -23.73
C ALA A 16 -5.87 -19.47 -22.53
N GLY A 17 -5.28 -20.44 -21.82
CA GLY A 17 -5.87 -21.05 -20.63
C GLY A 17 -5.79 -20.14 -19.39
N PHE A 18 -6.43 -20.56 -18.29
CA PHE A 18 -6.47 -19.78 -17.05
C PHE A 18 -5.06 -19.45 -16.52
N ASP A 19 -4.17 -20.43 -16.46
CA ASP A 19 -2.83 -20.25 -15.91
C ASP A 19 -1.95 -19.33 -16.77
N GLU A 20 -2.04 -19.45 -18.09
CA GLU A 20 -1.35 -18.57 -19.04
C GLU A 20 -1.88 -17.14 -18.92
N THR A 21 -3.20 -16.97 -18.85
CA THR A 21 -3.85 -15.67 -18.65
C THR A 21 -3.40 -15.03 -17.33
N LYS A 22 -3.32 -15.82 -16.26
CA LYS A 22 -2.86 -15.36 -14.94
C LYS A 22 -1.40 -14.89 -14.97
N GLN A 23 -0.53 -15.65 -15.64
CA GLN A 23 0.89 -15.31 -15.75
C GLN A 23 1.09 -14.00 -16.53
N VAL A 24 0.34 -13.79 -17.61
CA VAL A 24 0.38 -12.55 -18.39
C VAL A 24 -0.13 -11.36 -17.59
N TYR A 25 -1.21 -11.54 -16.82
CA TYR A 25 -1.72 -10.53 -15.90
C TYR A 25 -0.67 -10.09 -14.88
N GLU A 26 -0.06 -11.04 -14.16
CA GLU A 26 0.93 -10.74 -13.10
C GLU A 26 2.16 -10.04 -13.67
N LYS A 27 2.68 -10.50 -14.81
CA LYS A 27 3.83 -9.89 -15.49
C LYS A 27 3.54 -8.45 -15.93
N THR A 28 2.35 -8.21 -16.49
CA THR A 28 1.95 -6.89 -16.99
C THR A 28 1.68 -5.92 -15.83
N LEU A 29 1.05 -6.40 -14.76
CA LEU A 29 0.82 -5.63 -13.54
C LEU A 29 2.14 -5.19 -12.91
N GLN A 30 3.13 -6.08 -12.82
CA GLN A 30 4.43 -5.75 -12.26
C GLN A 30 5.16 -4.69 -13.11
N LYS A 31 5.10 -4.80 -14.45
CA LYS A 31 5.68 -3.81 -15.37
C LYS A 31 5.05 -2.43 -15.20
N LEU A 32 3.73 -2.36 -15.00
CA LEU A 32 3.02 -1.10 -14.77
C LEU A 32 3.29 -0.51 -13.39
N ARG A 33 3.39 -1.33 -12.34
CA ARG A 33 3.76 -0.87 -10.97
C ARG A 33 5.14 -0.23 -10.94
N ASN A 34 6.10 -0.78 -11.68
CA ASN A 34 7.44 -0.21 -11.80
C ASN A 34 7.43 1.19 -12.43
N LYS A 35 6.39 1.55 -13.19
CA LYS A 35 6.23 2.91 -13.76
C LYS A 35 5.68 3.93 -12.76
N ILE A 36 5.07 3.49 -11.66
CA ILE A 36 4.45 4.35 -10.63
C ILE A 36 5.48 4.84 -9.60
N VAL A 37 6.71 4.32 -9.64
CA VAL A 37 7.78 4.63 -8.68
C VAL A 37 8.16 6.13 -8.71
N PRO A 38 8.45 6.75 -7.54
CA PRO A 38 8.96 8.12 -7.48
C PRO A 38 10.22 8.28 -8.32
N GLY A 39 10.25 9.28 -9.19
CA GLY A 39 11.34 9.51 -10.16
C GLY A 39 10.86 9.54 -11.61
N ASN A 40 9.73 8.91 -11.92
CA ASN A 40 9.09 9.01 -13.23
C ASN A 40 8.19 10.24 -13.35
N ASP A 41 8.00 10.71 -14.59
CA ASP A 41 7.09 11.81 -14.92
C ASP A 41 5.66 11.54 -14.42
N MET A 42 4.97 12.58 -13.95
CA MET A 42 3.59 12.48 -13.45
C MET A 42 2.61 11.97 -14.51
N SER A 43 2.79 12.34 -15.78
CA SER A 43 1.97 11.88 -16.90
C SER A 43 2.09 10.36 -17.09
N VAL A 44 3.31 9.83 -16.99
CA VAL A 44 3.61 8.40 -17.09
C VAL A 44 3.01 7.61 -15.93
N ARG A 45 3.00 8.19 -14.73
CA ARG A 45 2.38 7.58 -13.54
C ARG A 45 0.86 7.50 -13.67
N HIS A 46 0.21 8.59 -14.07
CA HIS A 46 -1.24 8.59 -14.29
C HIS A 46 -1.69 7.70 -15.46
N GLU A 47 -0.86 7.58 -16.51
CA GLU A 47 -1.13 6.62 -17.58
C GLU A 47 -0.99 5.18 -17.09
N ALA A 48 0.03 4.87 -16.28
CA ALA A 48 0.22 3.56 -15.70
C ALA A 48 -0.94 3.18 -14.76
N GLU A 49 -1.42 4.11 -13.92
CA GLU A 49 -2.58 3.91 -13.06
C GLU A 49 -3.85 3.57 -13.85
N ARG A 50 -4.14 4.32 -14.93
CA ARG A 50 -5.28 4.03 -15.81
C ARG A 50 -5.17 2.64 -16.44
N LYS A 51 -3.98 2.26 -16.91
CA LYS A 51 -3.72 0.94 -17.50
C LYS A 51 -3.85 -0.19 -16.48
N ILE A 52 -3.47 0.03 -15.22
CA ILE A 52 -3.68 -0.96 -14.15
C ILE A 52 -5.17 -1.18 -13.91
N THR A 53 -5.96 -0.11 -13.83
CA THR A 53 -7.42 -0.24 -13.64
C THR A 53 -8.05 -1.04 -14.77
N GLN A 54 -7.72 -0.72 -16.03
CA GLN A 54 -8.21 -1.47 -17.20
C GLN A 54 -7.79 -2.95 -17.17
N LEU A 55 -6.54 -3.22 -16.80
CA LEU A 55 -6.00 -4.58 -16.68
C LEU A 55 -6.71 -5.40 -15.58
N ILE A 56 -7.02 -4.79 -14.44
CA ILE A 56 -7.76 -5.44 -13.35
C ILE A 56 -9.18 -5.78 -13.80
N THR A 57 -9.88 -4.83 -14.43
CA THR A 57 -11.23 -5.08 -14.95
C THR A 57 -11.23 -6.20 -16.01
N ALA A 58 -10.18 -6.28 -16.83
CA ALA A 58 -10.01 -7.32 -17.84
C ALA A 58 -9.84 -8.70 -17.22
N TRP A 59 -8.92 -8.81 -16.26
CA TRP A 59 -8.70 -10.03 -15.51
C TRP A 59 -9.96 -10.51 -14.76
N GLU A 60 -10.69 -9.60 -14.11
CA GLU A 60 -11.92 -9.96 -13.40
C GLU A 60 -13.02 -10.50 -14.33
N SER A 61 -13.15 -9.93 -15.53
CA SER A 61 -14.12 -10.41 -16.52
C SER A 61 -13.76 -11.83 -17.01
N LEU A 62 -12.48 -12.08 -17.30
CA LEU A 62 -12.00 -13.40 -17.73
C LEU A 62 -12.13 -14.44 -16.62
N LYS A 63 -11.84 -14.06 -15.37
CA LYS A 63 -12.00 -14.94 -14.20
C LYS A 63 -13.43 -15.46 -14.05
N ARG A 64 -14.43 -14.63 -14.38
CA ARG A 64 -15.85 -15.05 -14.39
C ARG A 64 -16.15 -16.04 -15.51
N THR A 65 -15.58 -15.86 -16.70
CA THR A 65 -15.70 -16.82 -17.81
C THR A 65 -15.12 -18.18 -17.42
N TYR A 66 -13.93 -18.22 -16.81
CA TYR A 66 -13.32 -19.47 -16.37
C TYR A 66 -14.09 -20.15 -15.23
N ALA A 67 -14.70 -19.38 -14.33
CA ALA A 67 -15.56 -19.89 -13.27
C ALA A 67 -16.92 -20.41 -13.79
N GLY A 68 -17.44 -19.83 -14.88
CA GLY A 68 -18.62 -20.32 -15.58
C GLY A 68 -18.37 -21.58 -16.40
N ALA A 69 -17.20 -21.69 -17.04
CA ALA A 69 -16.81 -22.85 -17.85
C ALA A 69 -16.58 -24.13 -17.02
N SER A 70 -16.27 -23.99 -15.73
CA SER A 70 -16.11 -25.13 -14.81
C SER A 70 -17.43 -25.74 -14.32
N HIS A 71 -18.59 -25.18 -14.72
CA HIS A 71 -19.93 -25.76 -14.45
C HIS A 71 -20.52 -26.59 -15.61
N GLN A 72 -19.77 -26.84 -16.70
CA GLN A 72 -20.25 -27.60 -17.86
C GLN A 72 -19.43 -28.86 -18.21
N GLN A 73 -18.66 -29.43 -17.27
CA GLN A 73 -18.17 -30.80 -17.43
C GLN A 73 -19.15 -31.80 -16.82
N SER A 74 -20.08 -32.22 -17.67
CA SER A 74 -20.98 -33.36 -17.50
C SER A 74 -20.24 -34.68 -17.25
N MET A 75 -20.85 -35.52 -16.41
CA MET A 75 -20.55 -36.94 -16.22
C MET A 75 -20.35 -37.71 -17.53
N PRO A 76 -19.53 -38.77 -17.51
CA PRO A 76 -19.87 -40.03 -18.14
C PRO A 76 -20.25 -41.06 -17.07
N GLN A 77 -21.46 -41.59 -17.24
CA GLN A 77 -21.98 -42.77 -16.58
C GLN A 77 -21.25 -44.00 -17.13
N TYR A 78 -20.46 -44.68 -16.30
CA TYR A 78 -20.02 -46.05 -16.55
C TYR A 78 -20.25 -46.89 -15.29
N ALA A 79 -21.14 -47.86 -15.42
CA ALA A 79 -21.30 -48.95 -14.48
C ALA A 79 -20.17 -49.97 -14.68
N SER A 80 -19.37 -50.20 -13.64
CA SER A 80 -18.88 -51.53 -13.22
C SER A 80 -18.09 -51.37 -11.91
N ALA A 81 -18.38 -52.25 -10.95
CA ALA A 81 -17.77 -52.26 -9.63
C ALA A 81 -16.24 -52.43 -9.68
N PRO A 82 -15.55 -52.00 -8.62
CA PRO A 82 -14.62 -52.94 -7.99
C PRO A 82 -14.77 -53.02 -6.47
N ALA A 83 -14.34 -54.17 -6.01
CA ALA A 83 -14.31 -54.67 -4.65
C ALA A 83 -13.85 -53.65 -3.59
N TYR A 84 -14.46 -53.79 -2.40
CA TYR A 84 -13.96 -53.30 -1.13
C TYR A 84 -12.46 -53.60 -1.00
N THR A 85 -11.65 -52.55 -1.04
CA THR A 85 -10.27 -52.61 -0.55
C THR A 85 -10.22 -51.91 0.80
N SER A 86 -9.70 -52.68 1.76
CA SER A 86 -9.48 -52.37 3.16
C SER A 86 -8.99 -50.95 3.41
N ILE A 87 -9.63 -50.29 4.37
CA ILE A 87 -9.18 -49.05 4.99
C ILE A 87 -7.83 -49.34 5.66
N ASN A 88 -6.73 -49.01 4.98
CA ASN A 88 -5.42 -48.97 5.62
C ASN A 88 -5.39 -47.72 6.49
N GLN A 89 -5.52 -47.98 7.79
CA GLN A 89 -5.44 -47.07 8.91
C GLN A 89 -4.02 -46.47 9.01
N LYS A 90 -3.69 -45.50 8.15
CA LYS A 90 -2.51 -44.64 8.33
C LYS A 90 -2.59 -43.32 7.55
N GLN A 91 -3.66 -42.55 7.78
CA GLN A 91 -3.76 -41.16 7.31
C GLN A 91 -4.42 -40.28 8.37
N ILE A 92 -3.75 -40.09 9.52
CA ILE A 92 -4.07 -38.97 10.43
C ILE A 92 -2.77 -38.43 11.03
N GLU A 93 -1.81 -37.94 10.24
CA GLU A 93 -0.66 -37.20 10.82
C GLU A 93 -0.09 -36.04 9.96
N ILE A 94 -0.81 -35.52 8.95
CA ILE A 94 -0.31 -34.34 8.18
C ILE A 94 -1.30 -33.16 8.14
N ALA A 95 -2.46 -33.26 8.79
CA ALA A 95 -3.43 -32.17 8.83
C ALA A 95 -3.19 -31.12 9.95
N GLY A 96 -2.36 -31.42 10.95
CA GLY A 96 -2.17 -30.54 12.13
C GLY A 96 -1.19 -29.37 11.96
N ILE A 97 -0.17 -29.53 11.10
CA ILE A 97 0.93 -28.55 10.99
C ILE A 97 0.49 -27.29 10.20
N TRP A 98 -0.39 -27.45 9.21
CA TRP A 98 -0.89 -26.34 8.42
C TRP A 98 -1.80 -25.40 9.22
N ILE A 99 -2.54 -25.94 10.18
CA ILE A 99 -3.48 -25.18 11.01
C ILE A 99 -2.71 -24.20 11.91
N ALA A 100 -1.68 -24.68 12.62
CA ALA A 100 -0.87 -23.82 13.49
C ALA A 100 -0.13 -22.71 12.70
N GLY A 101 0.45 -23.05 11.54
CA GLY A 101 1.10 -22.07 10.68
C GLY A 101 0.14 -21.01 10.14
N PHE A 102 -1.07 -21.42 9.73
CA PHE A 102 -2.10 -20.51 9.25
C PHE A 102 -2.63 -19.58 10.35
N PHE A 103 -2.86 -20.10 11.57
CA PHE A 103 -3.23 -19.27 12.71
C PHE A 103 -2.12 -18.28 13.09
N MET A 104 -0.86 -18.71 13.08
CA MET A 104 0.29 -17.83 13.38
C MET A 104 0.45 -16.72 12.33
N LEU A 105 0.21 -17.02 11.06
CA LEU A 105 0.17 -16.04 9.96
C LEU A 105 -0.97 -15.01 10.16
N ILE A 106 -2.18 -15.47 10.48
CA ILE A 106 -3.32 -14.58 10.76
C ILE A 106 -3.00 -13.67 11.95
N ILE A 107 -2.46 -14.22 13.03
CA ILE A 107 -2.06 -13.44 14.21
C ILE A 107 -1.03 -12.38 13.82
N LEU A 108 0.00 -12.74 13.03
CA LEU A 108 0.99 -11.77 12.54
C LEU A 108 0.35 -10.65 11.71
N ILE A 109 -0.57 -10.97 10.80
CA ILE A 109 -1.28 -9.97 9.99
C ILE A 109 -2.11 -9.04 10.89
N VAL A 110 -2.81 -9.59 11.89
CA VAL A 110 -3.58 -8.81 12.87
C VAL A 110 -2.66 -7.93 13.71
N CYS A 111 -1.54 -8.46 14.21
CA CYS A 111 -0.54 -7.71 14.98
C CYS A 111 0.05 -6.56 14.17
N MET A 112 0.44 -6.80 12.92
CA MET A 112 0.98 -5.77 12.02
C MET A 112 -0.07 -4.70 11.70
N SER A 113 -1.33 -5.11 11.48
CA SER A 113 -2.44 -4.19 11.25
C SER A 113 -2.75 -3.33 12.47
N ALA A 114 -2.74 -3.93 13.67
CA ALA A 114 -2.92 -3.21 14.93
C ALA A 114 -1.76 -2.24 15.19
N TYR A 115 -0.52 -2.65 14.91
CA TYR A 115 0.66 -1.80 15.04
C TYR A 115 0.62 -0.60 14.09
N SER A 116 0.28 -0.83 12.81
CA SER A 116 0.13 0.24 11.82
C SER A 116 -0.96 1.23 12.23
N ASN A 117 -2.12 0.72 12.66
CA ASN A 117 -3.21 1.55 13.18
C ASN A 117 -2.82 2.32 14.44
N TYR A 118 -2.04 1.72 15.34
CA TYR A 118 -1.53 2.38 16.54
C TYR A 118 -0.60 3.54 16.16
N LYS A 119 0.33 3.32 15.24
CA LYS A 119 1.27 4.35 14.75
C LYS A 119 0.53 5.51 14.10
N GLN A 120 -0.43 5.21 13.21
CA GLN A 120 -1.22 6.24 12.51
C GLN A 120 -2.10 7.03 13.48
N LYS A 121 -2.65 6.37 14.52
CA LYS A 121 -3.46 7.02 15.55
C LYS A 121 -2.70 8.05 16.37
N ARG A 122 -1.37 7.92 16.50
CA ARG A 122 -0.50 8.81 17.28
C ARG A 122 0.22 9.86 16.44
N MET A 123 -0.05 9.93 15.14
CA MET A 123 0.51 10.98 14.30
C MET A 123 -0.21 12.31 14.53
N ALA A 124 0.58 13.37 14.46
CA ALA A 124 0.19 14.76 14.45
C ALA A 124 0.85 15.46 13.25
N GLN A 125 0.42 16.68 12.98
CA GLN A 125 0.89 17.45 11.84
C GLN A 125 1.38 18.81 12.31
N PHE A 126 2.50 19.27 11.75
CA PHE A 126 2.90 20.66 11.95
C PHE A 126 3.36 21.31 10.66
N ARG A 127 3.19 22.63 10.59
CA ARG A 127 3.64 23.47 9.50
C ARG A 127 4.56 24.54 10.03
N VAL A 128 5.58 24.86 9.23
CA VAL A 128 6.50 25.94 9.53
C VAL A 128 6.36 26.98 8.43
N LEU A 129 5.96 28.18 8.82
CA LEU A 129 5.96 29.36 7.95
C LEU A 129 7.05 30.30 8.44
N SER A 130 8.06 30.54 7.63
CA SER A 130 9.11 31.47 7.98
C SER A 130 9.34 32.53 6.91
N VAL A 131 9.78 33.69 7.37
CA VAL A 131 10.28 34.77 6.53
C VAL A 131 11.67 35.19 7.05
N PRO A 132 12.73 35.11 6.21
CA PRO A 132 12.78 34.37 4.94
C PRO A 132 12.61 32.86 5.15
N TRP A 133 12.50 32.09 4.05
CA TRP A 133 12.45 30.63 4.10
C TRP A 133 13.67 30.04 4.82
N CYS A 134 13.46 28.92 5.50
CA CYS A 134 14.46 28.25 6.31
C CYS A 134 14.43 26.72 6.14
N ASP A 135 15.56 26.11 6.43
CA ASP A 135 15.66 24.67 6.63
C ASP A 135 15.03 24.28 7.97
N VAL A 136 14.29 23.18 7.96
CA VAL A 136 13.60 22.63 9.13
C VAL A 136 14.26 21.33 9.53
N GLU A 137 14.71 21.27 10.77
CA GLU A 137 15.30 20.11 11.42
C GLU A 137 14.50 19.76 12.68
N LEU A 138 14.23 18.48 12.86
CA LEU A 138 13.42 17.95 13.95
C LEU A 138 14.16 16.80 14.60
N ASP A 139 14.35 16.88 15.92
CA ASP A 139 15.05 15.87 16.72
C ASP A 139 16.42 15.47 16.14
N GLY A 140 17.17 16.46 15.62
CA GLY A 140 18.51 16.26 15.03
C GLY A 140 18.50 15.78 13.57
N ARG A 141 17.34 15.74 12.90
CA ARG A 141 17.22 15.32 11.50
C ARG A 141 16.58 16.39 10.63
N LYS A 142 17.26 16.77 9.53
CA LYS A 142 16.67 17.64 8.51
C LYS A 142 15.46 16.97 7.85
N ILE A 143 14.30 17.61 7.93
CA ILE A 143 13.02 17.08 7.42
C ILE A 143 12.50 17.82 6.19
N GLY A 144 12.97 19.04 5.92
CA GLY A 144 12.54 19.80 4.74
C GLY A 144 12.79 21.29 4.87
N GLN A 145 11.98 22.08 4.17
CA GLN A 145 12.00 23.53 4.18
C GLN A 145 10.67 24.10 4.66
N SER A 146 10.72 25.29 5.25
CA SER A 146 9.53 26.06 5.60
C SER A 146 8.72 26.45 4.35
N GLY A 147 7.41 26.66 4.50
CA GLY A 147 6.55 27.13 3.41
C GLY A 147 6.11 26.04 2.43
N GLN A 148 6.41 24.78 2.71
CA GLN A 148 5.87 23.64 1.95
C GLN A 148 4.34 23.57 2.05
N ILE A 149 3.70 23.13 0.95
CA ILE A 149 2.24 22.94 0.88
C ILE A 149 1.80 21.82 1.84
N GLU A 150 2.60 20.77 1.95
CA GLU A 150 2.32 19.64 2.84
C GLU A 150 2.81 19.88 4.27
N ALA A 151 2.02 19.43 5.26
CA ALA A 151 2.42 19.47 6.66
C ALA A 151 3.39 18.33 6.99
N PHE A 152 4.37 18.63 7.85
CA PHE A 152 5.25 17.61 8.41
C PHE A 152 4.47 16.70 9.34
N LYS A 153 4.60 15.39 9.14
CA LYS A 153 3.98 14.37 9.99
C LYS A 153 4.97 13.98 11.08
N VAL A 154 4.54 14.10 12.34
CA VAL A 154 5.34 13.80 13.53
C VAL A 154 4.53 12.96 14.50
N MET A 155 5.19 12.22 15.38
CA MET A 155 4.51 11.55 16.48
C MET A 155 3.99 12.59 17.50
N GLU A 156 2.97 12.22 18.27
CA GLU A 156 2.60 13.00 19.45
C GLU A 156 3.75 13.01 20.47
N GLY A 157 3.94 14.14 21.16
CA GLY A 157 4.98 14.24 22.18
C GLY A 157 5.69 15.58 22.18
N LYS A 158 6.82 15.60 22.88
CA LYS A 158 7.75 16.73 22.94
C LYS A 158 8.84 16.51 21.89
N HIS A 159 9.04 17.51 21.04
CA HIS A 159 10.04 17.48 19.97
C HIS A 159 10.94 18.70 20.05
N TYR A 160 12.17 18.54 19.58
CA TYR A 160 13.13 19.62 19.44
C TYR A 160 13.18 20.09 17.99
N LEU A 161 12.84 21.36 17.77
CA LEU A 161 12.86 21.99 16.46
C LEU A 161 14.09 22.86 16.32
N VAL A 162 14.77 22.76 15.18
CA VAL A 162 15.83 23.68 14.76
C VAL A 162 15.46 24.25 13.40
N LEU A 163 15.48 25.56 13.29
CA LEU A 163 15.19 26.31 12.08
C LEU A 163 16.42 27.12 11.69
N ARG A 164 16.91 26.92 10.47
CA ARG A 164 18.14 27.58 9.98
C ARG A 164 17.87 28.37 8.71
N SER A 165 18.18 29.66 8.74
CA SER A 165 18.11 30.52 7.55
C SER A 165 19.39 31.35 7.47
N ASN A 166 20.20 31.11 6.43
CA ASN A 166 21.55 31.66 6.30
C ASN A 166 22.37 31.38 7.58
N GLU A 167 22.91 32.43 8.21
CA GLU A 167 23.67 32.36 9.46
C GLU A 167 22.79 32.40 10.73
N LYS A 168 21.47 32.58 10.58
CA LYS A 168 20.55 32.69 11.72
C LYS A 168 19.99 31.32 12.08
N LEU A 169 19.92 31.05 13.38
CA LEU A 169 19.39 29.83 13.95
C LEU A 169 18.35 30.14 15.02
N ILE A 170 17.24 29.42 14.99
CA ILE A 170 16.20 29.43 16.02
C ILE A 170 15.93 27.98 16.42
N ASP A 171 16.04 27.69 17.70
CA ASP A 171 15.73 26.37 18.24
C ASP A 171 14.69 26.46 19.36
N LYS A 172 13.80 25.46 19.42
CA LYS A 172 12.74 25.43 20.43
C LYS A 172 12.17 24.04 20.63
N TYR A 173 11.86 23.73 21.88
CA TYR A 173 11.00 22.59 22.19
C TYR A 173 9.53 22.95 22.00
N PHE A 174 8.79 22.08 21.34
CA PHE A 174 7.34 22.17 21.28
C PHE A 174 6.71 20.84 21.67
N LYS A 175 5.46 20.91 22.16
CA LYS A 175 4.67 19.72 22.47
C LYS A 175 3.47 19.69 21.55
N ILE A 176 3.30 18.60 20.82
CA ILE A 176 2.16 18.39 19.93
C ILE A 176 1.29 17.25 20.44
N LYS A 177 -0.02 17.46 20.47
CA LYS A 177 -0.99 16.47 20.93
C LYS A 177 -1.33 15.49 19.80
N ARG A 178 -1.89 14.34 20.18
CA ARG A 178 -2.44 13.34 19.27
C ARG A 178 -3.37 13.98 18.23
N ARG A 179 -3.15 13.68 16.94
CA ARG A 179 -3.93 14.25 15.81
C ARG A 179 -3.98 15.78 15.78
N GLY A 180 -3.10 16.44 16.56
CA GLY A 180 -3.03 17.89 16.61
C GLY A 180 -2.46 18.45 15.31
N ARG A 181 -2.87 19.68 14.99
CA ARG A 181 -2.26 20.49 13.95
C ARG A 181 -1.59 21.69 14.60
N LEU A 182 -0.32 21.90 14.30
CA LEU A 182 0.47 22.97 14.87
C LEU A 182 1.03 23.85 13.77
N LEU A 183 0.82 25.16 13.88
CA LEU A 183 1.42 26.14 13.00
C LEU A 183 2.49 26.92 13.75
N ILE A 184 3.70 26.86 13.22
CA ILE A 184 4.87 27.57 13.75
C ILE A 184 5.19 28.68 12.76
N LYS A 185 4.92 29.93 13.14
CA LYS A 185 5.27 31.11 12.36
C LYS A 185 6.53 31.73 12.92
N VAL A 186 7.50 31.97 12.05
CA VAL A 186 8.81 32.49 12.44
C VAL A 186 9.18 33.67 11.58
N ASN A 187 9.68 34.73 12.20
CA ASN A 187 10.29 35.83 11.49
C ASN A 187 11.73 35.97 12.01
N PHE A 188 12.70 35.61 11.17
CA PHE A 188 14.12 35.65 11.55
C PHE A 188 14.68 37.07 11.66
N ASP A 189 14.03 38.05 11.03
CA ASP A 189 14.46 39.45 11.09
C ASP A 189 13.99 40.11 12.39
N ARG A 190 12.76 39.78 12.81
CA ARG A 190 12.18 40.24 14.08
C ARG A 190 12.48 39.34 15.26
N ARG A 191 13.13 38.19 15.05
CA ARG A 191 13.39 37.14 16.05
C ARG A 191 12.13 36.71 16.81
N THR A 192 10.97 36.70 16.14
CA THR A 192 9.70 36.31 16.74
C THR A 192 9.30 34.90 16.33
N VAL A 193 8.79 34.13 17.30
CA VAL A 193 8.30 32.77 17.11
C VAL A 193 6.90 32.68 17.70
N TYR A 194 5.91 32.42 16.84
CA TYR A 194 4.53 32.20 17.24
C TYR A 194 4.18 30.74 17.00
N VAL A 195 3.58 30.12 18.02
CA VAL A 195 3.14 28.73 17.99
C VAL A 195 1.65 28.73 18.27
N SER A 196 0.85 28.33 17.28
CA SER A 196 -0.60 28.23 17.40
C SER A 196 -1.06 26.83 17.05
N ASN A 197 -2.06 26.32 17.77
CA ASN A 197 -2.78 25.12 17.35
C ASN A 197 -3.79 25.52 16.27
N GLU A 198 -3.83 24.77 15.17
CA GLU A 198 -4.87 24.88 14.13
C GLU A 198 -6.05 23.95 14.44
#